data_AF-A0A023D4J6-F1
#
_entry.id   AF-A0A023D4J6-F1
#
_cell.length_a   1.000
_cell.length_b   1.000
_cell.length_c   1.000
_cell.angle_alpha   90.00
_cell.angle_beta   90.00
_cell.angle_gamma   90.00
#
_symmetry.space_group_name_H-M   'P 1'
#
loop_
_entity.id
_entity.type
_entity.pdbx_description
1 polymer ?
#
loop_
_entity_poly.entity_id
_entity_poly.type
_entity_poly.pdbx_seq_one_letter_code
_entity_poly.pdbx_strand_id
1 'polypeptide(L)'
;MHVEQRTGSIPGIVFATVRHGSTARTITVSVARTETGRFVAKLPSGKWSIECMTAENAILMHAALIFPIEIESAPWLANAQKCPITKNTLSATKTKNLAS
;
A
#
# COMPACT_ATOMS: atom_id res chain seq x y z
N MET A 1 9.32 8.24 2.66
CA MET A 1 10.00 7.02 3.16
C MET A 1 11.37 6.93 2.49
N HIS A 2 12.42 6.54 3.21
CA HIS A 2 13.76 6.36 2.63
C HIS A 2 14.52 5.21 3.29
N VAL A 3 15.50 4.64 2.59
CA VAL A 3 16.44 3.65 3.14
C VAL A 3 17.58 4.41 3.81
N GLU A 4 17.78 4.21 5.11
CA GLU A 4 18.89 4.82 5.85
C GLU A 4 20.18 4.03 5.71
N GLN A 5 20.06 2.71 5.85
CA GLN A 5 21.18 1.80 5.84
C GLN A 5 20.74 0.53 5.12
N ARG A 6 21.67 -0.02 4.34
CA ARG A 6 21.48 -1.27 3.61
C ARG A 6 22.74 -2.10 3.72
N THR A 7 22.59 -3.38 4.06
CA THR A 7 23.68 -4.36 4.07
C THR A 7 23.27 -5.61 3.30
N GLY A 8 24.26 -6.31 2.76
CA GLY A 8 24.07 -7.49 1.90
C GLY A 8 24.28 -7.21 0.41
N SER A 9 24.59 -8.28 -0.31
CA SER A 9 24.88 -8.26 -1.74
C SER A 9 23.61 -8.29 -2.58
N ILE A 10 23.66 -7.66 -3.76
CA ILE A 10 22.60 -7.69 -4.75
C ILE A 10 23.18 -8.29 -6.04
N PRO A 11 22.58 -9.33 -6.63
CA PRO A 11 21.34 -10.01 -6.22
C PRO A 11 21.51 -10.84 -4.94
N GLY A 12 20.47 -10.91 -4.10
CA GLY A 12 20.53 -11.65 -2.84
C GLY A 12 19.52 -11.21 -1.80
N ILE A 13 19.77 -11.61 -0.54
CA ILE A 13 19.02 -11.14 0.63
C ILE A 13 19.71 -9.88 1.16
N VAL A 14 18.90 -8.85 1.36
CA VAL A 14 19.33 -7.54 1.82
C VAL A 14 18.66 -7.25 3.16
N PHE A 15 19.43 -6.74 4.12
CA PHE A 15 18.92 -6.16 5.35
C PHE A 15 18.91 -4.65 5.20
N ALA A 16 17.74 -4.03 5.28
CA ALA A 16 17.58 -2.61 5.07
C ALA A 16 16.86 -1.97 6.26
N THR A 17 17.42 -0.90 6.81
CA THR A 17 16.77 -0.03 7.77
C THR A 17 16.06 1.08 7.00
N VAL A 18 14.73 1.12 7.12
CA VAL A 18 13.87 2.07 6.41
C VAL A 18 13.25 3.02 7.41
N ARG A 19 13.25 4.32 7.09
CA ARG A 19 12.56 5.36 7.86
C ARG A 19 11.28 5.79 7.17
N HIS A 20 10.20 5.85 7.94
CA HIS A 20 8.94 6.45 7.56
C HIS A 20 8.44 7.37 8.68
N GLY A 21 8.51 8.69 8.46
CA GLY A 21 8.21 9.67 9.50
C GLY A 21 9.12 9.49 10.72
N SER A 22 8.52 9.31 11.90
CA SER A 22 9.22 9.02 13.16
C SER A 22 9.57 7.54 13.36
N THR A 23 9.07 6.64 12.49
CA THR A 23 9.24 5.20 12.65
C THR A 23 10.41 4.70 11.79
N ALA A 24 11.32 3.94 12.39
CA ALA A 24 12.37 3.21 11.67
C ALA A 24 12.22 1.71 11.92
N ARG A 25 12.37 0.89 10.86
CA ARG A 25 12.36 -0.57 10.98
C ARG A 25 13.42 -1.20 10.10
N THR A 26 14.06 -2.23 10.61
CA THR A 26 14.94 -3.10 9.82
C THR A 26 14.12 -4.24 9.23
N ILE A 27 14.17 -4.38 7.92
CA ILE A 27 13.47 -5.39 7.14
C ILE A 27 14.46 -6.26 6.37
N THR A 28 14.06 -7.50 6.14
CA THR A 28 14.80 -8.46 5.31
C THR A 28 14.07 -8.62 3.99
N VAL A 29 14.74 -8.33 2.88
CA VAL A 29 14.13 -8.33 1.55
C VAL A 29 15.04 -9.01 0.53
N SER A 30 14.47 -9.89 -0.28
CA SER A 30 15.20 -10.47 -1.41
C SER A 30 15.13 -9.49 -2.58
N VAL A 31 16.29 -9.09 -3.10
CA VAL A 31 16.43 -8.19 -4.25
C VAL A 31 17.16 -8.92 -5.36
N ALA A 32 16.61 -8.84 -6.57
CA ALA A 32 17.23 -9.38 -7.77
C ALA A 32 17.45 -8.28 -8.80
N ARG A 33 18.39 -8.55 -9.72
CA ARG A 33 18.62 -7.70 -10.90
C ARG A 33 17.99 -8.38 -12.11
N THR A 34 17.24 -7.63 -12.90
CA THR A 34 16.63 -8.13 -14.13
C THR A 34 17.62 -8.07 -15.30
N GLU A 35 17.28 -8.74 -16.41
CA GLU A 35 18.12 -8.76 -17.62
C GLU A 35 18.34 -7.35 -18.21
N THR A 36 17.38 -6.45 -17.99
CA THR A 36 17.46 -5.04 -18.40
C THR A 36 18.36 -4.20 -17.47
N GLY A 37 18.94 -4.82 -16.45
CA GLY A 37 19.83 -4.17 -15.47
C GLY A 37 19.09 -3.44 -14.35
N ARG A 38 17.75 -3.50 -14.30
CA ARG A 38 16.89 -2.91 -13.26
C ARG A 38 16.80 -3.82 -12.03
N PHE A 39 16.15 -3.31 -10.98
CA PHE A 39 16.02 -4.00 -9.70
C PHE A 39 14.58 -4.36 -9.40
N VAL A 40 14.37 -5.53 -8.83
CA VAL A 40 13.07 -5.99 -8.32
C VAL A 40 13.24 -6.54 -6.91
N ALA A 41 12.24 -6.32 -6.05
CA ALA A 41 12.22 -6.83 -4.69
C ALA A 41 11.08 -7.81 -4.50
N LYS A 42 11.30 -8.86 -3.71
CA LYS A 42 10.27 -9.83 -3.36
C LYS A 42 9.34 -9.24 -2.31
N LEU A 43 8.08 -9.06 -2.63
CA LEU A 43 7.05 -8.49 -1.76
C LEU A 43 6.61 -9.49 -0.67
N PRO A 44 5.94 -9.04 0.41
CA PRO A 44 5.43 -9.92 1.45
C PRO A 44 4.45 -10.99 0.93
N SER A 45 3.75 -10.71 -0.17
CA SER A 45 2.87 -11.66 -0.87
C SER A 45 3.62 -12.77 -1.62
N GLY A 46 4.96 -12.74 -1.64
CA GLY A 46 5.80 -13.67 -2.37
C GLY A 46 6.00 -13.34 -3.86
N LYS A 47 5.29 -12.35 -4.39
CA LYS A 47 5.45 -11.84 -5.77
C LYS A 47 6.62 -10.87 -5.88
N TRP A 48 7.19 -10.72 -7.07
CA TRP A 48 8.18 -9.67 -7.35
C TRP A 48 7.49 -8.32 -7.56
N SER A 49 8.15 -7.25 -7.13
CA SER A 49 7.73 -5.87 -7.41
C SER A 49 7.86 -5.56 -8.90
N ILE A 50 7.33 -4.40 -9.29
CA ILE A 50 7.68 -3.79 -10.58
C ILE A 50 9.19 -3.49 -10.64
N GLU A 51 9.71 -3.39 -11.85
CA GLU A 51 11.10 -3.01 -12.09
C GLU A 51 11.37 -1.58 -11.63
N CYS A 52 12.43 -1.41 -10.86
CA CYS A 52 12.88 -0.14 -10.31
C CYS A 52 14.26 0.21 -10.86
N MET A 53 14.53 1.50 -10.98
CA MET A 53 15.83 2.00 -11.46
C MET A 53 16.96 1.76 -10.45
N THR A 54 16.65 1.75 -9.15
CA THR A 54 17.62 1.55 -8.06
C THR A 54 17.16 0.43 -7.14
N ALA A 55 18.12 -0.20 -6.46
CA ALA A 55 17.83 -1.22 -5.46
C ALA A 55 17.02 -0.65 -4.29
N GLU A 56 17.34 0.58 -3.88
CA GLU A 56 16.66 1.30 -2.79
C GLU A 56 15.18 1.50 -3.12
N ASN A 57 14.84 1.85 -4.36
CA ASN A 57 13.44 1.97 -4.78
C ASN A 57 12.72 0.61 -4.73
N ALA A 58 13.36 -0.47 -5.16
CA ALA A 58 12.79 -1.80 -5.06
C ALA A 58 12.53 -2.19 -3.59
N ILE A 59 13.47 -1.91 -2.70
CA ILE A 59 13.34 -2.15 -1.25
C ILE A 59 12.18 -1.35 -0.66
N LEU A 60 12.02 -0.09 -1.08
CA LEU A 60 10.90 0.75 -0.65
C LEU A 60 9.54 0.20 -1.10
N MET A 61 9.45 -0.47 -2.26
CA MET A 61 8.22 -1.15 -2.68
C MET A 61 7.82 -2.27 -1.71
N HIS A 62 8.80 -3.03 -1.21
CA HIS A 62 8.55 -4.03 -0.17
C HIS A 62 8.17 -3.37 1.16
N ALA A 63 8.92 -2.34 1.57
CA ALA A 63 8.68 -1.63 2.82
C ALA A 63 7.29 -0.98 2.88
N ALA A 64 6.81 -0.41 1.78
CA ALA A 64 5.51 0.24 1.69
C ALA A 64 4.33 -0.70 2.02
N LEU A 65 4.50 -2.02 1.87
CA LEU A 65 3.48 -3.02 2.21
C LEU A 65 3.55 -3.52 3.66
N ILE A 66 4.69 -3.32 4.34
CA ILE A 66 4.91 -3.79 5.72
C ILE A 66 4.73 -2.66 6.72
N PHE A 67 5.10 -1.43 6.35
CA PHE A 67 4.91 -0.29 7.23
C PHE A 67 3.42 -0.07 7.43
N PRO A 68 2.97 0.07 8.69
CA PRO A 68 1.58 0.38 8.96
C PRO A 68 1.24 1.69 8.27
N ILE A 69 0.23 1.67 7.41
CA ILE A 69 -0.51 2.86 7.05
C ILE A 69 -1.13 3.30 8.38
N GLU A 70 -0.92 4.54 8.79
CA GLU A 70 -1.35 5.12 10.07
C GLU A 70 -2.89 5.06 10.27
N ILE A 71 -3.44 3.87 10.49
CA ILE A 71 -4.80 3.67 11.00
C ILE A 71 -4.75 3.61 12.53
N GLU A 72 -3.60 3.26 13.12
CA GLU A 72 -3.42 3.21 14.58
C GLU A 72 -3.45 4.59 15.25
N SER A 73 -3.08 5.68 14.56
CA SER A 73 -3.20 7.05 15.06
C SER A 73 -4.58 7.68 14.80
N ALA A 74 -5.43 6.99 14.03
CA ALA A 74 -6.72 7.49 13.56
C ALA A 74 -7.81 6.41 13.71
N PRO A 75 -8.23 6.04 14.94
CA PRO A 75 -9.26 5.03 15.16
C PRO A 75 -10.60 5.35 14.47
N TRP A 76 -10.85 6.62 14.11
CA TRP A 76 -12.00 7.03 13.30
C TRP A 76 -11.97 6.51 11.85
N LEU A 77 -10.79 6.21 11.30
CA LEU A 77 -10.65 5.61 9.96
C LEU A 77 -11.02 4.11 9.94
N ALA A 78 -10.91 3.41 11.06
CA ALA A 78 -11.32 2.00 11.17
C ALA A 78 -12.83 1.82 10.98
N ASN A 79 -13.60 2.88 11.18
CA ASN A 79 -15.04 2.93 11.03
C ASN A 79 -15.42 3.71 9.76
N ALA A 80 -14.75 3.44 8.63
CA ALA A 80 -15.16 3.94 7.32
C ALA A 80 -16.54 3.36 6.97
N GLN A 81 -17.61 3.98 7.48
CA GLN A 81 -18.97 3.71 7.04
C GLN A 81 -19.01 3.98 5.55
N LYS A 82 -19.43 2.97 4.77
CA LYS A 82 -19.69 3.16 3.34
C LYS A 82 -20.61 4.37 3.20
N CYS A 83 -20.26 5.33 2.34
CA CYS A 83 -21.15 6.44 2.03
C CYS A 83 -22.55 5.87 1.74
N PRO A 84 -23.61 6.33 2.44
CA PRO A 84 -24.94 5.86 2.15
C PRO A 84 -25.23 6.19 0.68
N ILE A 85 -25.37 5.15 -0.13
CA ILE A 85 -25.95 5.28 -1.46
C ILE A 85 -27.34 5.85 -1.20
N THR A 86 -27.54 7.14 -1.50
CA THR A 86 -28.87 7.72 -1.61
C THR A 86 -29.60 6.92 -2.68
N LYS A 87 -30.39 5.94 -2.25
CA LYS A 87 -31.43 5.36 -3.09
C LYS A 87 -32.38 6.51 -3.38
N ASN A 88 -32.23 7.09 -4.56
CA ASN A 88 -33.14 8.12 -5.04
C ASN A 88 -34.50 7.45 -5.16
N THR A 89 -35.30 7.53 -4.11
CA THR A 89 -36.69 7.06 -4.10
C THR A 89 -37.46 7.99 -5.03
N LEU A 90 -37.52 7.62 -6.32
CA LEU A 90 -38.52 8.14 -7.24
C LEU A 90 -39.89 7.74 -6.68
N SER A 91 -40.41 8.59 -5.80
CA SER A 91 -41.78 8.57 -5.32
C SER A 91 -42.66 9.07 -6.46
N ALA A 92 -43.02 8.15 -7.35
CA ALA A 92 -44.11 8.36 -8.28
C ALA A 92 -45.36 8.73 -7.47
N THR A 93 -45.76 9.99 -7.61
CA THR A 93 -46.79 10.66 -6.83
C THR A 93 -48.15 10.00 -7.10
N LYS A 94 -48.78 9.52 -6.03
CA LYS A 94 -50.14 8.98 -6.03
C LYS A 94 -51.14 10.16 -6.00
N THR A 95 -51.69 10.56 -7.14
CA THR A 95 -52.90 11.39 -7.17
C THR A 95 -54.14 10.49 -7.23
N LYS A 96 -54.80 10.37 -6.07
CA LYS A 96 -56.21 9.97 -5.98
C LYS A 96 -57.04 11.10 -6.60
N ASN A 97 -57.91 10.79 -7.55
CA ASN A 97 -59.13 11.56 -7.78
C ASN A 97 -60.32 10.63 -7.51
N LEU A 98 -61.18 11.07 -6.60
CA LEU A 98 -62.40 10.40 -6.16
C LEU A 98 -63.59 11.26 -6.61
N ALA A 99 -64.59 10.60 -7.20
CA ALA A 99 -66.01 10.96 -7.30
C ALA A 99 -66.45 12.16 -8.15
N SER A 100 -67.24 11.86 -9.19
CA SER A 100 -68.67 12.22 -9.25
C SER A 100 -69.44 11.10 -9.96
#